data_AF-A0A351KZQ7-F1
#
_entry.id   AF-A0A351KZQ7-F1
#
_cell.length_a   1.000
_cell.length_b   1.000
_cell.length_c   1.000
_cell.angle_alpha   90.00
_cell.angle_beta   90.00
_cell.angle_gamma   90.00
#
_symmetry.space_group_name_H-M   'P 1'
#
loop_
_entity.id
_entity.type
_entity.pdbx_description
1 polymer ?
#
loop_
_entity_poly.entity_id
_entity_poly.type
_entity_poly.pdbx_seq_one_letter_code
_entity_poly.pdbx_strand_id
1 'polypeptide(L)' 'MSNSERISVVLSAEAKKDLEKLCEVEGRSMSNFVKLLIQSAIDKAKADGKIK' A
#
# COMPACT_ATOMS: atom_id res chain seq x y z
N MET A 1 -12.53 11.32 -15.90
CA MET A 1 -12.73 10.03 -15.22
C MET A 1 -11.42 9.66 -14.55
N SER A 2 -11.41 9.49 -13.23
CA SER A 2 -10.21 9.05 -12.50
C SER A 2 -9.89 7.62 -12.90
N ASN A 3 -8.75 7.44 -13.57
CA ASN A 3 -8.27 6.16 -14.12
C ASN A 3 -7.71 5.28 -12.99
N SER A 4 -8.54 4.97 -11.99
CA SER A 4 -8.15 4.24 -10.78
C SER A 4 -8.88 2.91 -10.70
N GLU A 5 -8.11 1.83 -10.65
CA GLU A 5 -8.62 0.47 -10.46
C GLU A 5 -8.64 0.09 -8.97
N ARG A 6 -9.64 -0.70 -8.56
CA ARG A 6 -9.78 -1.16 -7.17
C ARG A 6 -9.11 -2.51 -6.98
N ILE A 7 -8.31 -2.63 -5.92
CA ILE A 7 -7.78 -3.91 -5.44
C ILE A 7 -8.45 -4.30 -4.11
N SER A 8 -8.68 -5.59 -3.93
CA SER A 8 -9.15 -6.18 -2.68
C SER A 8 -8.10 -7.17 -2.18
N VAL A 9 -7.65 -7.02 -0.94
CA VAL A 9 -6.57 -7.84 -0.36
C VAL A 9 -7.07 -8.50 0.92
N VAL A 10 -6.75 -9.77 1.10
CA VAL A 10 -7.01 -10.52 2.33
C VAL A 10 -5.74 -10.48 3.18
N LEU A 11 -5.87 -10.02 4.41
CA LEU A 11 -4.79 -9.97 5.40
C LEU A 11 -5.18 -10.78 6.63
N SER A 12 -4.19 -11.26 7.38
CA SER A 12 -4.45 -11.80 8.71
C SER A 12 -5.03 -10.71 9.63
N ALA A 13 -5.81 -11.13 10.63
CA ALA A 13 -6.40 -10.19 11.58
C ALA A 13 -5.34 -9.38 12.34
N GLU A 14 -4.20 -9.99 12.63
CA GLU A 14 -3.05 -9.34 13.28
C GLU A 14 -2.43 -8.28 12.36
N ALA A 15 -2.12 -8.63 11.11
CA ALA A 15 -1.54 -7.70 10.15
C ALA A 15 -2.44 -6.50 9.88
N LYS A 16 -3.77 -6.70 9.84
CA LYS A 16 -4.72 -5.59 9.71
C LYS A 16 -4.66 -4.64 10.92
N LYS A 17 -4.61 -5.17 12.14
CA LYS A 17 -4.52 -4.35 13.37
C LYS A 17 -3.24 -3.54 13.42
N ASP A 18 -2.12 -4.15 13.04
CA ASP A 18 -0.83 -3.44 13.04
C ASP A 18 -0.80 -2.36 11.95
N LEU A 19 -1.40 -2.62 10.79
CA LEU A 19 -1.55 -1.63 9.74
C LEU A 19 -2.44 -0.46 10.18
N GLU A 20 -3.52 -0.71 10.93
CA GLU A 20 -4.38 0.34 11.49
C GLU A 20 -3.61 1.24 12.45
N LYS A 21 -2.86 0.66 13.40
CA LYS A 21 -1.99 1.42 14.32
C LYS A 21 -0.94 2.23 13.58
N LEU A 22 -0.32 1.65 12.54
CA LEU A 22 0.69 2.34 11.76
C LEU A 22 0.12 3.55 11.03
N CYS A 23 -1.11 3.43 10.50
CA CYS A 23 -1.83 4.54 9.89
C CYS A 23 -2.15 5.67 10.89
N GLU A 24 -2.49 5.33 12.13
CA GLU A 24 -2.72 6.30 13.21
C GLU A 24 -1.44 7.08 13.55
N VAL A 25 -0.31 6.38 13.71
CA VAL A 25 1.00 7.01 14.01
C VAL A 25 1.45 7.93 12.89
N GLU A 26 1.26 7.52 11.63
CA GLU A 26 1.64 8.29 10.45
C GLU A 26 0.64 9.40 10.08
N GLY A 27 -0.52 9.45 10.75
CA GLY A 27 -1.59 10.43 10.47
C GLY A 27 -2.18 10.31 9.06
N ARG A 28 -2.25 9.09 8.50
CA ARG A 28 -2.67 8.84 7.12
C ARG A 28 -3.86 7.89 7.06
N SER A 29 -4.71 8.06 6.04
CA SER A 29 -5.76 7.07 5.77
C SER A 29 -5.15 5.76 5.27
N MET A 30 -5.78 4.65 5.65
CA MET A 30 -5.40 3.30 5.26
C MET A 30 -5.14 3.15 3.75
N SER A 31 -6.07 3.63 2.92
CA SER A 31 -5.97 3.54 1.47
C SER A 31 -4.81 4.34 0.90
N ASN A 32 -4.55 5.54 1.45
CA ASN A 32 -3.43 6.36 1.02
C ASN A 32 -2.10 5.72 1.43
N PHE A 33 -2.03 5.16 2.64
CA PHE A 33 -0.85 4.50 3.14
C PHE A 33 -0.49 3.25 2.30
N VAL A 34 -1.47 2.38 2.05
CA VAL A 34 -1.30 1.20 1.18
C VAL A 34 -0.90 1.59 -0.24
N LYS A 35 -1.50 2.65 -0.81
CA LYS A 35 -1.12 3.17 -2.13
C LYS A 35 0.36 3.55 -2.19
N LEU A 36 0.87 4.24 -1.17
CA LEU A 36 2.27 4.67 -1.11
C LEU A 36 3.22 3.48 -0.97
N LEU A 37 2.88 2.50 -0.12
CA LEU A 37 3.67 1.28 0.04
C LEU A 37 3.76 0.50 -1.28
N ILE A 38 2.63 0.33 -1.97
CA ILE A 38 2.59 -0.37 -3.27
C ILE A 38 3.40 0.40 -4.30
N GLN A 39 3.24 1.73 -4.38
CA GLN A 39 3.98 2.54 -5.35
C GLN A 39 5.48 2.47 -5.10
N SER A 40 5.92 2.59 -3.85
CA SER A 40 7.34 2.46 -3.49
C SER A 40 7.91 1.09 -3.84
N ALA A 41 7.14 0.01 -3.64
CA ALA A 41 7.55 -1.34 -4.03
C ALA A 41 7.68 -1.48 -5.55
N ILE A 42 6.74 -0.91 -6.32
CA ILE A 42 6.79 -0.89 -7.79
C ILE A 42 7.99 -0.09 -8.29
N ASP A 43 8.20 1.11 -7.75
CA ASP A 43 9.30 1.98 -8.15
C ASP A 43 10.66 1.32 -7.88
N LYS A 44 10.80 0.66 -6.73
CA LYS A 44 11.98 -0.15 -6.42
C LYS A 44 12.14 -1.31 -7.41
N ALA A 45 11.07 -2.02 -7.72
CA ALA A 45 11.14 -3.13 -8.68
C ALA A 45 11.51 -2.67 -10.10
N LYS A 46 11.07 -1.46 -10.51
CA LYS A 46 11.48 -0.83 -11.78
C LYS A 46 12.96 -0.43 -11.75
N ALA A 47 13.41 0.19 -10.66
CA ALA A 47 14.81 0.59 -10.49
C ALA A 47 15.76 -0.63 -10.48
N ASP A 48 15.34 -1.72 -9.85
CA ASP A 48 16.05 -3.00 -9.82
C ASP A 48 15.97 -3.76 -11.16
N GLY A 49 15.19 -3.28 -12.14
CA GLY A 49 14.99 -3.92 -13.44
C GLY A 49 14.15 -5.21 -13.41
N LYS A 50 13.43 -5.49 -12.32
CA LYS A 50 12.59 -6.69 -12.15
C LYS A 50 11.29 -6.63 -12.94
N ILE A 51 10.76 -5.43 -13.14
CA ILE A 51 9.59 -5.15 -13.96
C ILE A 51 9.91 -3.96 -14.86
N LYS A 52 9.50 -4.04 -16.14
CA LYS A 52 9.69 -2.98 -17.14
C LYS A 52 8.41 -2.19 -17.33
#